data_AF-A0A3G9HF89-F1
#
_entry.id   AF-A0A3G9HF89-F1
#
_cell.length_a   1.000
_cell.length_b   1.000
_cell.length_c   1.000
_cell.angle_alpha   90.00
_cell.angle_beta   90.00
_cell.angle_gamma   90.00
#
_symmetry.space_group_name_H-M   'P 1'
#
loop_
_entity.id
_entity.type
_entity.pdbx_description
1 polymer ?
#
loop_
_entity_poly.entity_id
_entity_poly.type
_entity_poly.pdbx_seq_one_letter_code
_entity_poly.pdbx_strand_id
1 'polypeptide(L)'
;MAKKSKLPKLGLLYLDYVLRFFDRSNFKGWPDKIEHVVYHWGNDKKRFIEEVKKKKIDILIGNIPATAYETFREIAKELPHVRFVPSLETQFPNKSKENVTLFCEKHNLSHPKTKIFYDREEGYRYLEECDYPVIIKRSYGPSNYGGYYVHKVKTEEEAKKLFDEKRYMPMYIQECIPLRADIRVMLIGHKPACAFWRVAGEDMDLTNTSQGGYMTYEGVPMGALELAVEASKAAKAEYWACDIAEYDGKYYILECATAFAAFPYFRDWIGQYLMWDFSEGRFEKPHVPLYSWEELGKIDSSLLRTMRHIGFSRYTPSTDGAYYVNDREGRWDMELAEESLPEDIPDDSHLHGRIESEEDLPEAVLEESRSGEKVRDELEDGEMSLGSVTLTELMTLHGMEEEIAVEVIRYIKSRDIKSIEELLELEGIDKQTLKVWAEDLHDRVDINRAGYKTLSRIEAIGKKLAQKIVDFRKENGPFEKIEDMLKIKGLGKKRLAKIRDHIAIK
;
A
#
# COMPACT_ATOMS: atom_id res chain seq x y z
N MET A 1 8.92 -16.67 -33.62
CA MET A 1 7.59 -16.22 -33.13
C MET A 1 7.07 -17.28 -32.17
N ALA A 2 7.04 -16.99 -30.87
CA ALA A 2 6.38 -17.89 -29.91
C ALA A 2 4.91 -18.07 -30.32
N LYS A 3 4.41 -19.31 -30.36
CA LYS A 3 2.98 -19.58 -30.56
C LYS A 3 2.22 -18.76 -29.51
N LYS A 4 1.44 -17.75 -29.93
CA LYS A 4 0.52 -17.04 -29.03
C LYS A 4 -0.34 -18.11 -28.35
N SER A 5 -0.15 -18.31 -27.05
CA SER A 5 -0.96 -19.24 -26.27
C SER A 5 -2.43 -18.84 -26.41
N LYS A 6 -3.31 -19.84 -26.47
CA LYS A 6 -4.74 -19.58 -26.53
C LYS A 6 -5.18 -18.99 -25.19
N LEU A 7 -5.88 -17.86 -25.22
CA LEU A 7 -6.39 -17.24 -24.00
C LEU A 7 -7.46 -18.13 -23.33
N PRO A 8 -7.56 -18.11 -21.99
CA PRO A 8 -8.57 -18.85 -21.26
C PRO A 8 -9.97 -18.30 -21.55
N LYS A 9 -10.97 -19.17 -21.55
CA LYS A 9 -12.37 -18.76 -21.70
C LYS A 9 -12.90 -18.20 -20.38
N LEU A 10 -13.18 -16.91 -20.36
CA LEU A 10 -13.69 -16.21 -19.17
C LEU A 10 -15.20 -16.37 -19.00
N GLY A 11 -15.63 -16.53 -17.75
CA GLY A 11 -17.02 -16.48 -17.33
C GLY A 11 -17.24 -15.48 -16.20
N LEU A 12 -18.23 -14.62 -16.30
CA LEU A 12 -18.70 -13.77 -15.20
C LEU A 12 -19.81 -14.49 -14.42
N LEU A 13 -19.57 -14.71 -13.14
CA LEU A 13 -20.52 -15.27 -12.19
C LEU A 13 -21.40 -14.16 -11.61
N TYR A 14 -22.71 -14.32 -11.76
CA TYR A 14 -23.73 -13.52 -11.11
C TYR A 14 -24.57 -14.38 -10.17
N LEU A 15 -25.15 -13.75 -9.15
CA LEU A 15 -26.12 -14.38 -8.26
C LEU A 15 -27.38 -13.52 -8.25
N ASP A 16 -28.56 -14.15 -8.18
CA ASP A 16 -29.81 -13.40 -8.05
C ASP A 16 -29.78 -12.50 -6.82
N TYR A 17 -30.35 -11.29 -6.92
CA TYR A 17 -30.45 -10.33 -5.81
C TYR A 17 -29.11 -9.86 -5.22
N VAL A 18 -27.98 -10.21 -5.86
CA VAL A 18 -26.64 -9.75 -5.48
C VAL A 18 -26.13 -8.77 -6.53
N LEU A 19 -25.54 -7.67 -6.07
CA LEU A 19 -25.00 -6.64 -6.95
C LEU A 19 -23.83 -7.19 -7.79
N ARG A 20 -23.84 -6.90 -9.09
CA ARG A 20 -22.78 -7.34 -10.01
C ARG A 20 -21.50 -6.54 -9.74
N PHE A 21 -20.45 -7.25 -9.36
CA PHE A 21 -19.17 -6.59 -9.07
C PHE A 21 -18.40 -6.23 -10.34
N PHE A 22 -18.30 -7.17 -11.27
CA PHE A 22 -17.69 -6.99 -12.60
C PHE A 22 -18.73 -7.05 -13.71
N ASP A 23 -18.42 -6.35 -14.79
CA ASP A 23 -19.11 -6.42 -16.08
C ASP A 23 -18.08 -6.56 -17.21
N ARG A 24 -18.53 -6.94 -18.40
CA ARG A 24 -17.70 -7.02 -19.61
C ARG A 24 -16.90 -5.72 -19.85
N SER A 25 -17.47 -4.56 -19.52
CA SER A 25 -16.80 -3.27 -19.69
C SER A 25 -15.50 -3.10 -18.87
N ASN A 26 -15.30 -3.89 -17.81
CA ASN A 26 -14.06 -3.90 -17.02
C ASN A 26 -12.92 -4.65 -17.73
N PHE A 27 -13.25 -5.57 -18.65
CA PHE A 27 -12.29 -6.38 -19.40
C PHE A 27 -12.11 -5.86 -20.85
N LYS A 28 -12.08 -4.53 -21.00
CA LYS A 28 -11.97 -3.87 -22.31
C LYS A 28 -10.64 -4.27 -22.98
N GLY A 29 -10.72 -4.84 -24.18
CA GLY A 29 -9.55 -5.33 -24.94
C GLY A 29 -9.42 -6.85 -24.96
N TRP A 30 -10.18 -7.59 -24.14
CA TRP A 30 -10.25 -9.04 -24.24
C TRP A 30 -10.88 -9.46 -25.58
N PRO A 31 -10.20 -10.26 -26.43
CA PRO A 31 -10.65 -10.53 -27.79
C PRO A 31 -11.80 -11.54 -27.86
N ASP A 32 -11.85 -12.49 -26.92
CA ASP A 32 -12.82 -13.57 -26.92
C ASP A 32 -14.12 -13.16 -26.23
N LYS A 33 -15.21 -13.87 -26.55
CA LYS A 33 -16.49 -13.66 -25.85
C LYS A 33 -16.35 -14.09 -24.39
N ILE A 34 -16.66 -13.16 -23.48
CA ILE A 34 -16.83 -13.43 -22.06
C ILE A 34 -18.24 -13.98 -21.82
N GLU A 35 -18.34 -15.18 -21.28
CA GLU A 35 -19.63 -15.81 -20.97
C GLU A 35 -20.20 -15.27 -19.67
N HIS A 36 -21.52 -15.28 -19.51
CA HIS A 36 -22.16 -14.98 -18.22
C HIS A 36 -22.84 -16.25 -17.71
N VAL A 37 -22.78 -16.51 -16.41
CA VAL A 37 -23.53 -17.58 -15.75
C VAL A 37 -24.17 -17.01 -14.49
N VAL A 38 -25.45 -17.34 -14.26
CA VAL A 38 -26.21 -16.83 -13.11
C VAL A 38 -26.51 -18.01 -12.20
N TYR A 39 -26.13 -17.94 -10.93
CA TYR A 39 -26.55 -18.87 -9.91
C TYR A 39 -27.86 -18.38 -9.27
N HIS A 40 -28.90 -19.19 -9.35
CA HIS A 40 -30.18 -18.93 -8.75
C HIS A 40 -30.23 -19.52 -7.34
N TRP A 41 -30.69 -18.76 -6.35
CA TRP A 41 -30.73 -19.26 -4.97
C TRP A 41 -31.64 -20.49 -4.83
N GLY A 42 -31.28 -21.40 -3.92
CA GLY A 42 -31.96 -22.68 -3.72
C GLY A 42 -31.20 -23.86 -4.34
N ASN A 43 -31.91 -24.84 -4.89
CA ASN A 43 -31.37 -26.13 -5.35
C ASN A 43 -30.77 -26.08 -6.78
N ASP A 44 -30.08 -25.00 -7.12
CA ASP A 44 -29.65 -24.71 -8.50
C ASP A 44 -28.23 -25.23 -8.85
N LYS A 45 -27.55 -25.83 -7.87
CA LYS A 45 -26.17 -26.32 -7.97
C LYS A 45 -25.88 -27.14 -9.23
N LYS A 46 -26.75 -28.12 -9.54
CA LYS A 46 -26.55 -29.04 -10.67
C LYS A 46 -26.61 -28.32 -12.02
N ARG A 47 -27.67 -27.53 -12.24
CA ARG A 47 -27.85 -26.74 -13.46
C ARG A 47 -26.70 -25.76 -13.66
N PHE A 48 -26.26 -25.09 -12.59
CA PHE A 48 -25.12 -24.17 -12.65
C PHE A 48 -23.83 -24.88 -13.12
N ILE A 49 -23.49 -26.01 -12.52
CA ILE A 49 -22.30 -26.80 -12.89
C ILE A 49 -22.37 -27.26 -14.35
N GLU A 50 -23.53 -27.76 -14.79
CA GLU A 50 -23.76 -28.17 -16.17
C GLU A 50 -23.62 -27.01 -17.16
N GLU A 51 -24.12 -25.83 -16.81
CA GLU A 51 -23.99 -24.63 -17.62
C GLU A 51 -22.52 -24.21 -17.77
N VAL A 52 -21.75 -24.20 -16.68
CA VAL A 52 -20.32 -23.88 -16.69
C VAL A 52 -19.54 -24.87 -17.56
N LYS A 53 -19.79 -26.18 -17.40
CA LYS A 53 -19.17 -27.25 -18.22
C LYS A 53 -19.54 -27.11 -19.70
N LYS A 54 -20.81 -26.89 -20.01
CA LYS A 54 -21.32 -26.72 -21.38
C LYS A 54 -20.68 -25.51 -22.07
N LYS A 55 -20.51 -24.41 -21.33
CA LYS A 55 -19.85 -23.20 -21.85
C LYS A 55 -18.34 -23.32 -21.93
N LYS A 56 -17.73 -24.37 -21.37
CA LYS A 56 -16.27 -24.61 -21.36
C LYS A 56 -15.51 -23.42 -20.78
N ILE A 57 -15.98 -22.89 -19.65
CA ILE A 57 -15.35 -21.77 -18.95
C ILE A 57 -14.11 -22.30 -18.24
N ASP A 58 -12.97 -21.64 -18.45
CA ASP A 58 -11.69 -21.97 -17.80
C ASP A 58 -11.49 -21.14 -16.52
N ILE A 59 -11.93 -19.88 -16.53
CA ILE A 59 -11.83 -18.96 -15.39
C ILE A 59 -13.20 -18.35 -15.09
N LEU A 60 -13.68 -18.52 -13.86
CA LEU A 60 -14.95 -18.00 -13.39
C LEU A 60 -14.72 -16.86 -12.39
N ILE A 61 -15.13 -15.66 -12.78
CA ILE A 61 -14.86 -14.41 -12.06
C ILE A 61 -16.16 -13.94 -11.43
N GLY A 62 -16.17 -13.78 -10.11
CA GLY A 62 -17.32 -13.23 -9.42
C GLY A 62 -17.16 -13.27 -7.91
N ASN A 63 -17.82 -12.32 -7.25
CA ASN A 63 -17.79 -12.24 -5.81
C ASN A 63 -18.86 -13.16 -5.20
N ILE A 64 -18.44 -14.12 -4.38
CA ILE A 64 -19.33 -15.07 -3.72
C ILE A 64 -19.65 -14.52 -2.33
N PRO A 65 -20.93 -14.22 -2.02
CA PRO A 65 -21.29 -13.76 -0.68
C PRO A 65 -21.06 -14.87 0.35
N ALA A 66 -20.81 -14.48 1.60
CA ALA A 66 -20.59 -15.40 2.71
C ALA A 66 -21.67 -16.48 2.84
N THR A 67 -22.94 -16.13 2.58
CA THR A 67 -24.08 -17.05 2.61
C THR A 67 -24.04 -18.15 1.55
N ALA A 68 -23.34 -17.94 0.43
CA ALA A 68 -23.17 -18.91 -0.64
C ALA A 68 -21.85 -19.67 -0.57
N TYR A 69 -20.96 -19.34 0.37
CA TYR A 69 -19.59 -19.87 0.42
C TYR A 69 -19.55 -21.40 0.42
N GLU A 70 -20.34 -22.06 1.29
CA GLU A 70 -20.36 -23.53 1.38
C GLU A 70 -20.86 -24.19 0.10
N THR A 71 -21.91 -23.64 -0.51
CA THR A 71 -22.42 -24.12 -1.79
C THR A 71 -21.37 -24.01 -2.88
N PHE A 72 -20.66 -22.88 -2.95
CA PHE A 72 -19.61 -22.69 -3.95
C PHE A 72 -18.36 -23.52 -3.68
N ARG A 73 -18.08 -23.87 -2.42
CA ARG A 73 -17.07 -24.86 -2.06
C ARG A 73 -17.37 -26.23 -2.64
N GLU A 74 -18.62 -26.65 -2.63
CA GLU A 74 -19.03 -27.90 -3.29
C GLU A 74 -19.00 -27.78 -4.82
N ILE A 75 -19.46 -26.65 -5.38
CA ILE A 75 -19.41 -26.39 -6.83
C ILE A 75 -17.97 -26.43 -7.35
N ALA A 76 -17.02 -25.82 -6.64
CA ALA A 76 -15.62 -25.80 -7.04
C ALA A 76 -14.99 -27.20 -7.04
N LYS A 77 -15.38 -28.08 -6.10
CA LYS A 77 -14.95 -29.49 -6.11
C LYS A 77 -15.44 -30.25 -7.35
N GLU A 78 -16.63 -29.92 -7.85
CA GLU A 78 -17.23 -30.51 -9.06
C GLU A 78 -16.70 -29.89 -10.38
N LEU A 79 -15.93 -28.81 -10.26
CA LEU A 79 -15.32 -28.04 -11.34
C LEU A 79 -13.80 -27.88 -11.12
N PRO A 80 -13.03 -28.97 -10.98
CA PRO A 80 -11.61 -28.92 -10.58
C PRO A 80 -10.69 -28.23 -11.60
N HIS A 81 -11.14 -28.12 -12.86
CA HIS A 81 -10.40 -27.45 -13.93
C HIS A 81 -10.74 -25.96 -14.08
N VAL A 82 -11.72 -25.45 -13.33
CA VAL A 82 -12.15 -24.06 -13.40
C VAL A 82 -11.47 -23.27 -12.30
N ARG A 83 -10.72 -22.22 -12.67
CA ARG A 83 -10.15 -21.27 -11.70
C ARG A 83 -11.23 -20.30 -11.25
N PHE A 84 -11.51 -20.27 -9.95
CA PHE A 84 -12.39 -19.26 -9.35
C PHE A 84 -11.58 -18.01 -9.00
N VAL A 85 -12.07 -16.84 -9.37
CA VAL A 85 -11.42 -15.54 -9.08
C VAL A 85 -12.42 -14.59 -8.40
N PRO A 86 -12.20 -14.22 -7.13
CA PRO A 86 -11.11 -14.68 -6.26
C PRO A 86 -11.26 -16.17 -5.94
N SER A 87 -10.18 -16.82 -5.54
CA SER A 87 -10.25 -18.23 -5.13
C SER A 87 -11.14 -18.39 -3.89
N LEU A 88 -11.63 -19.60 -3.62
CA LEU A 88 -12.39 -19.86 -2.39
C LEU A 88 -11.50 -19.73 -1.15
N GLU A 89 -10.21 -20.06 -1.25
CA GLU A 89 -9.25 -19.88 -0.16
C GLU A 89 -9.10 -18.39 0.17
N THR A 90 -8.99 -17.55 -0.86
CA THR A 90 -8.96 -16.10 -0.74
C THR A 90 -10.26 -15.58 -0.10
N GLN A 91 -11.41 -16.16 -0.42
CA GLN A 91 -12.70 -15.73 0.14
C GLN A 91 -12.99 -16.28 1.55
N PHE A 92 -12.16 -17.19 2.08
CA PHE A 92 -12.35 -17.82 3.39
C PHE A 92 -12.53 -16.82 4.53
N PRO A 93 -11.63 -15.83 4.77
CA PRO A 93 -11.81 -14.89 5.87
C PRO A 93 -13.02 -13.97 5.70
N ASN A 94 -13.56 -13.81 4.49
CA ASN A 94 -14.76 -12.99 4.26
C ASN A 94 -16.04 -13.69 4.72
N LYS A 95 -15.99 -15.00 5.00
CA LYS A 95 -17.16 -15.80 5.37
C LYS A 95 -17.74 -15.38 6.73
N SER A 96 -16.88 -15.12 7.72
CA SER A 96 -17.29 -14.83 9.09
C SER A 96 -16.16 -14.17 9.89
N LYS A 97 -16.47 -13.58 11.04
CA LYS A 97 -15.45 -13.00 11.94
C LYS A 97 -14.52 -14.05 12.52
N GLU A 98 -15.05 -15.25 12.76
CA GLU A 98 -14.26 -16.41 13.15
C GLU A 98 -13.26 -16.79 12.06
N ASN A 99 -13.69 -16.81 10.79
CA ASN A 99 -12.81 -17.15 9.69
C ASN A 99 -11.65 -16.14 9.52
N VAL A 100 -11.88 -14.86 9.79
CA VAL A 100 -10.78 -13.85 9.84
C VAL A 100 -9.77 -14.23 10.93
N THR A 101 -10.25 -14.60 12.13
CA THR A 101 -9.39 -14.95 13.26
C THR A 101 -8.56 -16.19 12.95
N LEU A 102 -9.20 -17.26 12.48
CA LEU A 102 -8.53 -18.51 12.09
C LEU A 102 -7.53 -18.30 10.94
N PHE A 103 -7.85 -17.41 10.00
CA PHE A 103 -6.93 -17.03 8.93
C PHE A 103 -5.68 -16.32 9.50
N CYS A 104 -5.88 -15.37 10.41
CA CYS A 104 -4.76 -14.65 11.02
C CYS A 104 -3.88 -15.57 11.85
N GLU A 105 -4.46 -16.45 12.69
CA GLU A 105 -3.71 -17.43 13.49
C GLU A 105 -2.90 -18.39 12.60
N LYS A 106 -3.52 -18.93 11.55
CA LYS A 106 -2.85 -19.87 10.62
C LYS A 106 -1.63 -19.24 9.94
N HIS A 107 -1.70 -17.95 9.63
CA HIS A 107 -0.65 -17.24 8.89
C HIS A 107 0.21 -16.33 9.79
N ASN A 108 0.06 -16.43 11.11
CA ASN A 108 0.79 -15.60 12.09
C ASN A 108 0.65 -14.09 11.83
N LEU A 109 -0.54 -13.65 11.40
CA LEU A 109 -0.87 -12.25 11.17
C LEU A 109 -1.38 -11.62 12.46
N SER A 110 -1.01 -10.37 12.70
CA SER A 110 -1.46 -9.64 13.89
C SER A 110 -2.97 -9.39 13.86
N HIS A 111 -3.67 -9.81 14.91
CA HIS A 111 -5.10 -9.58 15.12
C HIS A 111 -5.39 -9.37 16.61
N PRO A 112 -6.52 -8.73 17.00
CA PRO A 112 -6.85 -8.56 18.41
C PRO A 112 -7.02 -9.93 19.08
N LYS A 113 -6.53 -10.10 20.32
CA LYS A 113 -6.64 -11.39 21.01
C LYS A 113 -8.10 -11.80 21.09
N THR A 114 -8.39 -12.98 20.58
CA THR A 114 -9.76 -13.46 20.41
C THR A 114 -9.86 -14.90 20.89
N LYS A 115 -10.93 -15.21 21.60
CA LYS A 115 -11.31 -16.56 21.98
C LYS A 115 -12.71 -16.87 21.48
N ILE A 116 -12.87 -18.10 20.99
CA ILE A 116 -14.09 -18.58 20.34
C ILE A 116 -14.50 -19.86 21.05
N PHE A 117 -15.66 -19.85 21.70
CA PHE A 117 -16.18 -21.00 22.44
C PHE A 117 -17.46 -21.52 21.79
N TYR A 118 -17.50 -22.84 21.58
CA TYR A 118 -18.69 -23.56 21.13
C TYR A 118 -19.49 -24.15 22.30
N ASP A 119 -18.84 -24.30 23.45
CA ASP A 119 -19.46 -24.64 24.72
C ASP A 119 -19.72 -23.36 25.54
N ARG A 120 -20.93 -23.20 26.06
CA ARG A 120 -21.32 -21.99 26.80
C ARG A 120 -20.65 -21.91 28.17
N GLU A 121 -20.49 -23.04 28.85
CA GLU A 121 -19.92 -23.07 30.20
C GLU A 121 -18.43 -22.71 30.15
N GLU A 122 -17.70 -23.21 29.15
CA GLU A 122 -16.32 -22.77 28.87
C GLU A 122 -16.24 -21.27 28.58
N GLY A 123 -17.15 -20.75 27.74
CA GLY A 123 -17.21 -19.33 27.44
C GLY A 123 -17.50 -18.46 28.66
N TYR A 124 -18.40 -18.90 29.55
CA TYR A 124 -18.71 -18.18 30.79
C TYR A 124 -17.57 -18.21 31.80
N ARG A 125 -16.84 -19.33 31.92
CA ARG A 125 -15.61 -19.37 32.73
C ARG A 125 -14.56 -18.39 32.19
N TYR A 126 -14.40 -18.31 30.88
CA TYR A 126 -13.43 -17.38 30.30
C TYR A 126 -13.79 -15.91 30.55
N LEU A 127 -15.08 -15.55 30.61
CA LEU A 127 -15.50 -14.17 30.93
C LEU A 127 -15.05 -13.73 32.34
N GLU A 128 -14.96 -14.65 33.30
CA GLU A 128 -14.49 -14.38 34.67
C GLU A 128 -12.98 -14.04 34.71
N GLU A 129 -12.22 -14.50 33.72
CA GLU A 129 -10.77 -14.29 33.60
C GLU A 129 -10.41 -13.10 32.68
N CYS A 130 -11.40 -12.45 32.07
CA CYS A 130 -11.15 -11.38 31.09
C CYS A 130 -10.78 -10.04 31.75
N ASP A 131 -9.82 -9.34 31.13
CA ASP A 131 -9.60 -7.92 31.38
C ASP A 131 -10.64 -7.09 30.61
N TYR A 132 -11.47 -6.32 31.32
CA TYR A 132 -12.52 -5.49 30.73
C TYR A 132 -12.02 -4.07 30.40
N PRO A 133 -12.56 -3.42 29.35
CA PRO A 133 -13.68 -3.86 28.51
C PRO A 133 -13.29 -4.90 27.45
N VAL A 134 -14.27 -5.70 27.02
CA VAL A 134 -14.13 -6.68 25.92
C VAL A 134 -15.11 -6.38 24.80
N ILE A 135 -14.82 -6.89 23.61
CA ILE A 135 -15.69 -6.80 22.43
C ILE A 135 -16.34 -8.16 22.19
N ILE A 136 -17.67 -8.18 22.19
CA ILE A 136 -18.48 -9.35 21.84
C ILE A 136 -19.06 -9.14 20.45
N LYS A 137 -18.81 -10.08 19.54
CA LYS A 137 -19.30 -10.01 18.15
C LYS A 137 -20.18 -11.21 17.83
N ARG A 138 -21.16 -11.02 16.96
CA ARG A 138 -21.80 -12.16 16.30
C ARG A 138 -20.86 -12.69 15.21
N SER A 139 -20.48 -13.96 15.26
CA SER A 139 -19.57 -14.57 14.28
C SER A 139 -20.13 -14.52 12.84
N TYR A 140 -21.43 -14.81 12.69
CA TYR A 140 -22.13 -14.85 11.40
C TYR A 140 -23.09 -13.66 11.21
N GLY A 141 -23.00 -12.98 10.08
CA GLY A 141 -23.94 -11.95 9.67
C GLY A 141 -23.41 -11.05 8.55
N PRO A 142 -24.28 -10.32 7.84
CA PRO A 142 -23.84 -9.36 6.83
C PRO A 142 -23.07 -8.19 7.47
N SER A 143 -21.89 -7.88 6.92
CA SER A 143 -20.98 -6.80 7.36
C SER A 143 -21.61 -5.40 7.33
N ASN A 144 -22.69 -5.22 6.56
CA ASN A 144 -23.34 -3.92 6.36
C ASN A 144 -24.18 -3.42 7.55
N TYR A 145 -24.38 -4.24 8.60
CA TYR A 145 -25.10 -3.85 9.83
C TYR A 145 -24.15 -3.58 11.02
N GLY A 146 -22.86 -3.32 10.75
CA GLY A 146 -21.87 -3.04 11.78
C GLY A 146 -22.38 -1.96 12.74
N GLY A 147 -22.40 -2.28 14.03
CA GLY A 147 -23.10 -1.52 15.07
C GLY A 147 -24.08 -2.40 15.85
N TYR A 148 -24.98 -3.13 15.18
CA TYR A 148 -26.01 -3.92 15.87
C TYR A 148 -25.50 -5.24 16.50
N TYR A 149 -24.38 -5.76 15.98
CA TYR A 149 -23.86 -7.09 16.31
C TYR A 149 -22.43 -7.06 16.87
N VAL A 150 -21.94 -5.87 17.21
CA VAL A 150 -20.63 -5.64 17.83
C VAL A 150 -20.88 -4.84 19.10
N HIS A 151 -20.56 -5.41 20.25
CA HIS A 151 -20.88 -4.84 21.56
C HIS A 151 -19.60 -4.65 22.36
N LYS A 152 -19.36 -3.42 22.81
CA LYS A 152 -18.30 -3.11 23.78
C LYS A 152 -18.87 -3.25 25.17
N VAL A 153 -18.40 -4.26 25.89
CA VAL A 153 -18.94 -4.68 27.17
C VAL A 153 -17.94 -4.37 28.27
N LYS A 154 -18.40 -3.75 29.36
CA LYS A 154 -17.55 -3.20 30.41
C LYS A 154 -17.42 -4.10 31.63
N THR A 155 -18.34 -5.05 31.81
CA THR A 155 -18.33 -5.97 32.95
C THR A 155 -18.74 -7.39 32.56
N GLU A 156 -18.39 -8.36 33.41
CA GLU A 156 -18.76 -9.77 33.25
C GLU A 156 -20.28 -9.98 33.26
N GLU A 157 -20.99 -9.33 34.18
CA GLU A 157 -22.44 -9.42 34.30
C GLU A 157 -23.15 -8.95 33.02
N GLU A 158 -22.66 -7.85 32.43
CA GLU A 158 -23.15 -7.33 31.16
C GLU A 158 -22.88 -8.31 30.01
N ALA A 159 -21.70 -8.95 30.00
CA ALA A 159 -21.34 -9.95 28.98
C ALA A 159 -22.22 -11.20 29.05
N LYS A 160 -22.40 -11.76 30.26
CA LYS A 160 -23.26 -12.94 30.50
C LYS A 160 -24.70 -12.63 30.08
N LYS A 161 -25.25 -11.48 30.52
CA LYS A 161 -26.58 -11.02 30.13
C LYS A 161 -26.75 -10.90 28.61
N LEU A 162 -25.76 -10.30 27.93
CA LEU A 162 -25.79 -10.16 26.47
C LEU A 162 -25.85 -11.52 25.76
N PHE A 163 -25.04 -12.50 26.19
CA PHE A 163 -25.04 -13.84 25.60
C PHE A 163 -26.30 -14.65 25.91
N ASP A 164 -26.95 -14.42 27.04
CA ASP A 164 -28.24 -15.03 27.39
C ASP A 164 -29.40 -14.44 26.56
N GLU A 165 -29.42 -13.10 26.39
CA GLU A 165 -30.45 -12.39 25.64
C GLU A 165 -30.31 -12.60 24.12
N LYS A 166 -29.11 -12.35 23.57
CA LYS A 166 -28.88 -12.39 22.12
C LYS A 166 -28.61 -13.79 21.59
N ARG A 167 -28.29 -14.74 22.48
CA ARG A 167 -28.01 -16.14 22.17
C ARG A 167 -26.98 -16.34 21.05
N TYR A 168 -25.95 -15.49 21.00
CA TYR A 168 -24.88 -15.64 20.01
C TYR A 168 -24.13 -16.97 20.20
N MET A 169 -23.84 -17.64 19.08
CA MET A 169 -23.04 -18.86 19.02
C MET A 169 -22.27 -18.88 17.68
N PRO A 170 -20.97 -19.26 17.66
CA PRO A 170 -20.10 -19.44 18.84
C PRO A 170 -19.98 -18.16 19.68
N MET A 171 -19.61 -18.30 20.95
CA MET A 171 -19.29 -17.17 21.82
C MET A 171 -17.95 -16.58 21.37
N TYR A 172 -18.03 -15.51 20.58
CA TYR A 172 -16.87 -14.79 20.06
C TYR A 172 -16.55 -13.61 20.98
N ILE A 173 -15.44 -13.73 21.70
CA ILE A 173 -14.98 -12.77 22.72
C ILE A 173 -13.61 -12.26 22.28
N GLN A 174 -13.44 -10.95 22.17
CA GLN A 174 -12.25 -10.30 21.65
C GLN A 174 -11.79 -9.18 22.59
N GLU A 175 -10.48 -9.00 22.72
CA GLU A 175 -9.86 -7.87 23.43
C GLU A 175 -10.33 -6.53 22.84
N CYS A 176 -10.69 -5.58 23.71
CA CYS A 176 -11.08 -4.24 23.28
C CYS A 176 -9.83 -3.39 23.02
N ILE A 177 -9.52 -3.18 21.75
CA ILE A 177 -8.52 -2.19 21.34
C ILE A 177 -9.17 -0.80 21.40
N PRO A 178 -8.56 0.20 22.08
CA PRO A 178 -9.06 1.58 22.08
C PRO A 178 -8.86 2.23 20.70
N LEU A 179 -9.85 2.07 19.83
CA LEU A 179 -9.81 2.60 18.46
C LEU A 179 -10.29 4.04 18.42
N ARG A 180 -9.48 4.93 17.86
CA ARG A 180 -9.90 6.29 17.47
C ARG A 180 -10.46 6.32 16.04
N ALA A 181 -9.92 5.46 15.18
CA ALA A 181 -10.28 5.30 13.79
C ALA A 181 -9.83 3.92 13.32
N ASP A 182 -10.35 3.46 12.19
CA ASP A 182 -9.88 2.25 11.51
C ASP A 182 -9.29 2.61 10.14
N ILE A 183 -8.36 1.80 9.64
CA ILE A 183 -7.69 2.01 8.35
C ILE A 183 -8.24 0.99 7.36
N ARG A 184 -8.81 1.45 6.26
CA ARG A 184 -9.14 0.62 5.11
C ARG A 184 -7.95 0.60 4.16
N VAL A 185 -7.44 -0.58 3.84
CA VAL A 185 -6.42 -0.76 2.78
C VAL A 185 -6.98 -1.66 1.69
N MET A 186 -6.87 -1.23 0.44
CA MET A 186 -7.30 -1.98 -0.74
C MET A 186 -6.09 -2.25 -1.65
N LEU A 187 -5.93 -3.49 -2.10
CA LEU A 187 -4.78 -3.97 -2.84
C LEU A 187 -5.18 -4.61 -4.17
N ILE A 188 -4.32 -4.45 -5.16
CA ILE A 188 -4.40 -5.12 -6.47
C ILE A 188 -3.05 -5.81 -6.69
N GLY A 189 -3.05 -7.12 -6.88
CA GLY A 189 -1.82 -7.91 -7.02
C GLY A 189 -0.84 -7.72 -5.87
N HIS A 190 -1.35 -7.72 -4.64
CA HIS A 190 -0.61 -7.46 -3.40
C HIS A 190 0.01 -6.07 -3.26
N LYS A 191 -0.28 -5.13 -4.17
CA LYS A 191 0.18 -3.74 -4.07
C LYS A 191 -0.95 -2.87 -3.50
N PRO A 192 -0.71 -2.08 -2.43
CA PRO A 192 -1.67 -1.09 -1.96
C PRO A 192 -2.01 -0.11 -3.09
N ALA A 193 -3.28 -0.04 -3.42
CA ALA A 193 -3.80 0.78 -4.50
C ALA A 193 -4.68 1.93 -3.98
N CYS A 194 -5.20 1.80 -2.75
CA CYS A 194 -5.89 2.87 -2.05
C CYS A 194 -5.89 2.55 -0.54
N ALA A 195 -5.65 3.56 0.29
CA ALA A 195 -5.77 3.42 1.72
C ALA A 195 -6.30 4.71 2.35
N PHE A 196 -7.09 4.60 3.41
CA PHE A 196 -7.65 5.76 4.11
C PHE A 196 -8.09 5.37 5.52
N TRP A 197 -8.06 6.35 6.41
CA TRP A 197 -8.70 6.27 7.72
C TRP A 197 -10.21 6.46 7.57
N ARG A 198 -10.97 5.67 8.31
CA ARG A 198 -12.39 5.84 8.60
C ARG A 198 -12.49 6.29 10.06
N VAL A 199 -12.82 7.55 10.25
CA VAL A 199 -12.88 8.19 11.58
C VAL A 199 -14.33 8.22 12.04
N ALA A 200 -14.58 7.78 13.28
CA ALA A 200 -15.90 7.91 13.90
C ALA A 200 -16.25 9.40 14.11
N GLY A 201 -17.52 9.78 14.00
CA GLY A 201 -17.95 11.13 14.36
C GLY A 201 -17.76 11.42 15.86
N GLU A 202 -17.74 12.71 16.24
CA GLU A 202 -17.77 13.10 17.66
C GLU A 202 -18.97 12.41 18.34
N ASP A 203 -18.71 11.76 19.49
CA ASP A 203 -19.66 10.94 20.28
C ASP A 203 -19.96 9.49 19.80
N MET A 204 -19.23 8.93 18.82
CA MET A 204 -19.42 7.53 18.40
C MET A 204 -18.28 6.58 18.81
N ASP A 205 -18.64 5.50 19.55
CA ASP A 205 -17.74 4.42 19.98
C ASP A 205 -17.34 3.44 18.84
N LEU A 206 -17.98 3.52 17.66
CA LEU A 206 -17.76 2.61 16.52
C LEU A 206 -17.61 3.39 15.20
N THR A 207 -16.60 3.03 14.40
CA THR A 207 -16.11 3.77 13.22
C THR A 207 -16.89 3.53 11.92
N ASN A 208 -18.16 3.14 12.02
CA ASN A 208 -18.93 2.84 10.82
C ASN A 208 -19.29 4.11 10.03
N THR A 209 -18.74 4.20 8.82
CA THR A 209 -18.94 5.34 7.89
C THR A 209 -20.39 5.56 7.48
N SER A 210 -21.26 4.57 7.63
CA SER A 210 -22.71 4.71 7.39
C SER A 210 -23.46 5.52 8.44
N GLN A 211 -22.81 5.90 9.55
CA GLN A 211 -23.43 6.63 10.66
C GLN A 211 -22.82 8.02 10.92
N GLY A 212 -22.12 8.62 9.96
CA GLY A 212 -21.63 10.00 10.07
C GLY A 212 -20.13 10.15 10.36
N GLY A 213 -19.34 9.08 10.17
CA GLY A 213 -17.88 9.18 10.12
C GLY A 213 -17.37 9.82 8.83
N TYR A 214 -16.16 10.39 8.85
CA TYR A 214 -15.48 10.94 7.68
C TYR A 214 -14.27 10.09 7.28
N MET A 215 -13.83 10.26 6.03
CA MET A 215 -12.63 9.60 5.51
C MET A 215 -11.48 10.60 5.42
N THR A 216 -10.29 10.22 5.85
CA THR A 216 -9.05 10.98 5.59
C THR A 216 -7.99 10.09 4.97
N TYR A 217 -7.30 10.64 3.98
CA TYR A 217 -6.25 9.97 3.21
C TYR A 217 -4.85 10.27 3.73
N GLU A 218 -4.74 11.24 4.63
CA GLU A 218 -3.48 11.72 5.19
C GLU A 218 -2.95 10.77 6.26
N GLY A 219 -1.62 10.65 6.34
CA GLY A 219 -0.95 9.98 7.45
C GLY A 219 -1.28 8.50 7.62
N VAL A 220 -1.59 7.78 6.54
CA VAL A 220 -1.77 6.32 6.60
C VAL A 220 -0.44 5.66 6.97
N PRO A 221 -0.33 4.96 8.12
CA PRO A 221 0.94 4.41 8.58
C PRO A 221 1.43 3.25 7.71
N MET A 222 2.74 3.19 7.47
CA MET A 222 3.34 2.13 6.66
C MET A 222 3.10 0.73 7.23
N GLY A 223 3.16 0.57 8.55
CA GLY A 223 2.94 -0.75 9.18
C GLY A 223 1.53 -1.31 8.95
N ALA A 224 0.52 -0.45 8.73
CA ALA A 224 -0.80 -0.91 8.30
C ALA A 224 -0.78 -1.41 6.85
N LEU A 225 -0.05 -0.73 5.95
CA LEU A 225 0.12 -1.16 4.56
C LEU A 225 0.88 -2.48 4.48
N GLU A 226 1.96 -2.63 5.25
CA GLU A 226 2.76 -3.86 5.32
C GLU A 226 1.91 -5.05 5.79
N LEU A 227 1.16 -4.91 6.88
CA LEU A 227 0.26 -5.94 7.38
C LEU A 227 -0.82 -6.32 6.35
N ALA A 228 -1.33 -5.34 5.60
CA ALA A 228 -2.29 -5.57 4.52
C ALA A 228 -1.68 -6.36 3.35
N VAL A 229 -0.42 -6.08 3.00
CA VAL A 229 0.34 -6.81 1.97
C VAL A 229 0.60 -8.24 2.42
N GLU A 230 1.05 -8.45 3.66
CA GLU A 230 1.26 -9.78 4.24
C GLU A 230 -0.03 -10.60 4.21
N ALA A 231 -1.15 -10.03 4.65
CA ALA A 231 -2.46 -10.67 4.60
C ALA A 231 -2.88 -11.03 3.17
N SER A 232 -2.67 -10.12 2.22
CA SER A 232 -3.01 -10.35 0.81
C SER A 232 -2.16 -11.48 0.20
N LYS A 233 -0.85 -11.52 0.48
CA LYS A 233 0.06 -12.59 0.04
C LYS A 233 -0.32 -13.93 0.68
N ALA A 234 -0.64 -13.94 1.97
CA ALA A 234 -1.10 -15.13 2.70
C ALA A 234 -2.40 -15.72 2.11
N ALA A 235 -3.35 -14.84 1.73
CA ALA A 235 -4.59 -15.22 1.08
C ALA A 235 -4.45 -15.55 -0.42
N LYS A 236 -3.25 -15.35 -1.01
CA LYS A 236 -2.97 -15.45 -2.45
C LYS A 236 -3.99 -14.66 -3.30
N ALA A 237 -4.37 -13.49 -2.81
CA ALA A 237 -5.46 -12.71 -3.38
C ALA A 237 -5.04 -11.92 -4.63
N GLU A 238 -5.78 -12.04 -5.72
CA GLU A 238 -5.60 -11.17 -6.90
C GLU A 238 -5.96 -9.71 -6.58
N TYR A 239 -6.97 -9.52 -5.74
CA TYR A 239 -7.36 -8.23 -5.19
C TYR A 239 -7.93 -8.43 -3.79
N TRP A 240 -7.67 -7.46 -2.91
CA TRP A 240 -7.88 -7.61 -1.48
C TRP A 240 -8.31 -6.30 -0.84
N ALA A 241 -9.05 -6.38 0.25
CA ALA A 241 -9.20 -5.28 1.17
C ALA A 241 -9.17 -5.80 2.60
N CYS A 242 -8.64 -4.99 3.50
CA CYS A 242 -8.67 -5.27 4.93
C CYS A 242 -8.90 -3.99 5.73
N ASP A 243 -9.52 -4.18 6.88
CA ASP A 243 -9.74 -3.16 7.89
C ASP A 243 -8.73 -3.39 9.00
N ILE A 244 -7.95 -2.38 9.33
CA ILE A 244 -6.83 -2.46 10.25
C ILE A 244 -7.02 -1.46 11.38
N ALA A 245 -6.80 -1.95 12.60
CA ALA A 245 -6.68 -1.15 13.80
C ALA A 245 -5.23 -0.74 14.02
N GLU A 246 -5.01 0.48 14.52
CA GLU A 246 -3.73 0.92 15.08
C GLU A 246 -3.91 1.23 16.56
N TYR A 247 -3.01 0.71 17.39
CA TYR A 247 -2.93 1.05 18.82
C TYR A 247 -1.52 0.86 19.34
N ASP A 248 -0.96 1.91 19.95
CA ASP A 248 0.37 1.93 20.54
C ASP A 248 1.47 1.49 19.56
N GLY A 249 1.37 1.94 18.30
CA GLY A 249 2.31 1.60 17.23
C GLY A 249 2.22 0.15 16.74
N LYS A 250 1.19 -0.61 17.17
CA LYS A 250 0.89 -1.96 16.69
C LYS A 250 -0.33 -1.94 15.79
N TYR A 251 -0.33 -2.84 14.82
CA TYR A 251 -1.39 -2.96 13.80
C TYR A 251 -2.09 -4.30 13.93
N TYR A 252 -3.41 -4.32 13.74
CA TYR A 252 -4.22 -5.52 13.91
C TYR A 252 -5.28 -5.62 12.81
N ILE A 253 -5.39 -6.79 12.17
CA ILE A 253 -6.45 -7.07 11.22
C ILE A 253 -7.78 -7.20 11.97
N LEU A 254 -8.74 -6.36 11.61
CA LEU A 254 -10.11 -6.42 12.11
C LEU A 254 -11.00 -7.23 11.17
N GLU A 255 -10.89 -6.97 9.87
CA GLU A 255 -11.74 -7.58 8.83
C GLU A 255 -10.97 -7.75 7.53
N CYS A 256 -11.39 -8.74 6.73
CA CYS A 256 -10.94 -8.93 5.37
C CYS A 256 -12.15 -8.90 4.43
N ALA A 257 -11.96 -8.42 3.21
CA ALA A 257 -12.98 -8.38 2.18
C ALA A 257 -12.38 -8.54 0.77
N THR A 258 -13.01 -9.37 -0.05
CA THR A 258 -12.81 -9.40 -1.52
C THR A 258 -13.95 -8.67 -2.24
N ALA A 259 -14.89 -8.10 -1.49
CA ALA A 259 -16.01 -7.35 -1.99
C ALA A 259 -15.99 -5.98 -1.33
N PHE A 260 -15.69 -4.94 -2.08
CA PHE A 260 -15.69 -3.60 -1.54
C PHE A 260 -16.29 -2.63 -2.55
N ALA A 261 -17.29 -1.88 -2.07
CA ALA A 261 -17.88 -0.77 -2.79
C ALA A 261 -16.94 0.42 -2.64
N ALA A 262 -15.92 0.51 -3.49
CA ALA A 262 -15.06 1.68 -3.52
C ALA A 262 -14.63 1.91 -4.97
N PHE A 263 -14.91 3.13 -5.42
CA PHE A 263 -14.49 3.78 -6.66
C PHE A 263 -14.65 2.97 -7.97
N PRO A 264 -15.51 3.41 -8.91
CA PRO A 264 -15.65 2.78 -10.23
C PRO A 264 -14.32 2.48 -10.93
N TYR A 265 -13.32 3.37 -10.80
CA TYR A 265 -11.99 3.20 -11.39
C TYR A 265 -11.19 2.03 -10.80
N PHE A 266 -11.41 1.69 -9.53
CA PHE A 266 -10.65 0.64 -8.86
C PHE A 266 -11.01 -0.75 -9.42
N ARG A 267 -12.30 -0.97 -9.72
CA ARG A 267 -12.77 -2.17 -10.43
C ARG A 267 -12.17 -2.29 -11.82
N ASP A 268 -11.96 -1.14 -12.48
CA ASP A 268 -11.36 -1.07 -13.80
C ASP A 268 -9.87 -1.42 -13.82
N TRP A 269 -9.12 -1.07 -12.76
CA TRP A 269 -7.75 -1.52 -12.57
C TRP A 269 -7.65 -2.99 -12.17
N ILE A 270 -8.56 -3.49 -11.32
CA ILE A 270 -8.63 -4.92 -11.05
C ILE A 270 -8.88 -5.69 -12.34
N GLY A 271 -9.83 -5.24 -13.18
CA GLY A 271 -10.10 -5.86 -14.49
C GLY A 271 -8.85 -5.94 -15.38
N GLN A 272 -8.07 -4.86 -15.47
CA GLN A 272 -6.81 -4.85 -16.22
C GLN A 272 -5.74 -5.77 -15.61
N TYR A 273 -5.62 -5.80 -14.28
CA TYR A 273 -4.71 -6.72 -13.58
C TYR A 273 -5.05 -8.18 -13.87
N LEU A 274 -6.34 -8.52 -13.80
CA LEU A 274 -6.83 -9.86 -14.10
C LEU A 274 -6.57 -10.24 -15.57
N MET A 275 -6.72 -9.30 -16.50
CA MET A 275 -6.37 -9.55 -17.91
C MET A 275 -4.87 -9.85 -18.08
N TRP A 276 -3.98 -9.10 -17.41
CA TRP A 276 -2.54 -9.38 -17.40
C TRP A 276 -2.26 -10.78 -16.83
N ASP A 277 -2.83 -11.11 -15.67
CA ASP A 277 -2.67 -12.40 -14.98
C ASP A 277 -3.16 -13.58 -15.84
N PHE A 278 -4.39 -13.51 -16.35
CA PHE A 278 -5.00 -14.60 -17.14
C PHE A 278 -4.36 -14.82 -18.50
N SER A 279 -3.62 -13.83 -18.99
CA SER A 279 -2.99 -13.87 -20.29
C SER A 279 -1.49 -14.09 -20.25
N GLU A 280 -0.95 -14.35 -19.06
CA GLU A 280 0.49 -14.55 -18.82
C GLU A 280 1.32 -13.37 -19.37
N GLY A 281 0.83 -12.15 -19.16
CA GLY A 281 1.52 -10.92 -19.58
C GLY A 281 1.26 -10.45 -21.02
N ARG A 282 0.32 -11.05 -21.76
CA ARG A 282 -0.08 -10.54 -23.09
C ARG A 282 -0.74 -9.16 -23.01
N PHE A 283 -1.50 -8.89 -21.96
CA PHE A 283 -2.01 -7.56 -21.64
C PHE A 283 -1.07 -6.86 -20.67
N GLU A 284 -0.97 -5.54 -20.76
CA GLU A 284 -0.13 -4.77 -19.83
C GLU A 284 -0.69 -4.81 -18.41
N LYS A 285 0.21 -4.98 -17.45
CA LYS A 285 -0.11 -4.86 -16.02
C LYS A 285 -0.53 -3.41 -15.74
N PRO A 286 -1.62 -3.17 -14.98
CA PRO A 286 -2.04 -1.81 -14.67
C PRO A 286 -0.94 -1.09 -13.88
N HIS A 287 -0.69 0.16 -14.25
CA HIS A 287 0.11 1.07 -13.45
C HIS A 287 -0.80 1.77 -12.43
N VAL A 288 -0.65 1.43 -11.15
CA VAL A 288 -1.39 2.05 -10.06
C VAL A 288 -0.44 2.97 -9.30
N PRO A 289 -0.63 4.30 -9.34
CA PRO A 289 0.19 5.24 -8.60
C PRO A 289 0.14 4.92 -7.09
N LEU A 290 1.31 4.74 -6.49
CA LEU A 290 1.43 4.53 -5.04
C LEU A 290 1.29 5.87 -4.32
N TYR A 291 0.66 5.88 -3.14
CA TYR A 291 0.54 7.06 -2.27
C TYR A 291 -0.26 8.23 -2.84
N SER A 292 -0.77 8.15 -4.08
CA SER A 292 -1.58 9.21 -4.70
C SER A 292 -3.09 9.01 -4.53
N TRP A 293 -3.52 8.22 -3.55
CA TRP A 293 -4.92 7.83 -3.40
C TRP A 293 -5.88 9.00 -3.14
N GLU A 294 -5.39 10.08 -2.51
CA GLU A 294 -6.17 11.30 -2.32
C GLU A 294 -6.42 12.00 -3.66
N GLU A 295 -5.36 12.22 -4.44
CA GLU A 295 -5.43 12.84 -5.76
C GLU A 295 -6.27 12.01 -6.73
N LEU A 296 -6.10 10.69 -6.71
CA LEU A 296 -6.96 9.77 -7.46
C LEU A 296 -8.43 9.84 -7.01
N GLY A 297 -8.69 10.17 -5.75
CA GLY A 297 -10.04 10.41 -5.24
C GLY A 297 -10.67 11.72 -5.76
N LYS A 298 -9.86 12.71 -6.11
CA LYS A 298 -10.28 14.03 -6.64
C LYS A 298 -10.57 14.02 -8.15
N ILE A 299 -10.01 13.05 -8.89
CA ILE A 299 -10.16 12.97 -10.35
C ILE A 299 -11.52 12.35 -10.73
N ASP A 300 -12.13 12.87 -11.80
CA ASP A 300 -13.36 12.30 -12.35
C ASP A 300 -13.18 10.82 -12.76
N SER A 301 -14.17 10.01 -12.41
CA SER A 301 -14.11 8.56 -12.63
C SER A 301 -14.01 8.14 -14.11
N SER A 302 -14.55 8.95 -15.03
CA SER A 302 -14.46 8.68 -16.47
C SER A 302 -13.04 8.94 -17.00
N LEU A 303 -12.36 9.95 -16.46
CA LEU A 303 -10.97 10.23 -16.77
C LEU A 303 -10.06 9.15 -16.20
N LEU A 304 -10.25 8.73 -14.94
CA LEU A 304 -9.47 7.64 -14.33
C LEU A 304 -9.59 6.32 -15.10
N ARG A 305 -10.78 6.00 -15.62
CA ARG A 305 -11.00 4.85 -16.50
C ARG A 305 -10.19 4.95 -17.80
N THR A 306 -9.93 6.15 -18.29
CA THR A 306 -9.07 6.38 -19.47
C THR A 306 -7.60 6.33 -19.10
N MET A 307 -7.22 6.93 -17.96
CA MET A 307 -5.84 6.97 -17.45
C MET A 307 -5.24 5.58 -17.22
N ARG A 308 -6.05 4.54 -16.97
CA ARG A 308 -5.54 3.15 -16.87
C ARG A 308 -4.83 2.63 -18.13
N HIS A 309 -5.07 3.28 -19.27
CA HIS A 309 -4.44 2.96 -20.56
C HIS A 309 -3.26 3.89 -20.88
N ILE A 310 -3.00 4.89 -20.03
CA ILE A 310 -1.86 5.79 -20.17
C ILE A 310 -0.69 5.11 -19.45
N GLY A 311 0.22 4.55 -20.23
CA GLY A 311 1.55 4.18 -19.75
C GLY A 311 2.50 5.36 -19.90
N PHE A 312 3.37 5.59 -18.93
CA PHE A 312 4.56 6.39 -19.17
C PHE A 312 5.49 5.54 -20.03
N SER A 313 5.73 5.96 -21.28
CA SER A 313 6.69 5.30 -22.14
C SER A 313 8.07 5.31 -21.48
N ARG A 314 8.88 4.27 -21.71
CA ARG A 314 10.33 4.37 -21.46
C ARG A 314 10.80 5.64 -22.16
N TYR A 315 11.63 6.43 -21.47
CA TYR A 315 12.27 7.58 -22.07
C TYR A 315 12.92 7.15 -23.39
N THR A 316 12.34 7.57 -24.50
CA THR A 316 12.97 7.58 -25.80
C THR A 316 13.51 8.98 -25.96
N PRO A 317 14.85 9.15 -26.07
CA PRO A 317 15.39 10.44 -26.49
C PRO A 317 14.66 10.83 -27.77
N SER A 318 14.22 12.07 -27.84
CA SER A 318 13.66 12.63 -29.05
C SER A 318 14.71 12.51 -30.19
N THR A 319 14.27 12.40 -31.45
CA THR A 319 15.16 12.13 -32.60
C THR A 319 16.32 13.12 -32.70
N ASP A 320 16.08 14.35 -32.27
CA ASP A 320 17.04 15.41 -31.97
C ASP A 320 18.11 14.93 -30.97
N GLY A 321 17.75 14.45 -29.78
CA GLY A 321 18.72 13.93 -28.80
C GLY A 321 19.54 12.72 -29.27
N ALA A 322 18.97 11.82 -30.09
CA ALA A 322 19.68 10.63 -30.56
C ALA A 322 20.70 10.92 -31.70
N TYR A 323 20.51 12.02 -32.45
CA TYR A 323 21.40 12.45 -33.52
C TYR A 323 22.71 13.07 -32.98
N TYR A 324 22.63 13.80 -31.87
CA TYR A 324 23.80 14.44 -31.23
C TYR A 324 24.61 13.49 -30.35
N VAL A 325 23.97 12.50 -29.72
CA VAL A 325 24.65 11.59 -28.77
C VAL A 325 25.52 10.52 -29.47
N ASN A 326 25.35 10.31 -30.79
CA ASN A 326 26.08 9.28 -31.54
C ASN A 326 27.13 9.82 -32.54
N ASP A 327 27.41 11.12 -32.57
CA ASP A 327 28.50 11.66 -33.41
C ASP A 327 29.87 11.35 -32.79
N ARG A 328 30.52 10.29 -33.30
CA ARG A 328 31.85 9.86 -32.84
C ARG A 328 32.99 10.67 -33.43
N GLU A 329 32.75 11.53 -34.41
CA GLU A 329 33.79 12.25 -35.16
C GLU A 329 33.80 13.76 -34.88
N GLY A 330 32.93 14.27 -34.02
CA GLY A 330 32.87 15.71 -33.70
C GLY A 330 32.57 16.57 -34.92
N ARG A 331 31.80 16.05 -35.88
CA ARG A 331 31.40 16.79 -37.08
C ARG A 331 30.35 17.86 -36.78
N TRP A 332 29.68 17.76 -35.64
CA TRP A 332 28.79 18.76 -35.10
C TRP A 332 29.39 19.34 -33.81
N ASP A 333 30.47 20.12 -33.95
CA ASP A 333 30.77 21.11 -32.92
C ASP A 333 29.57 22.05 -32.86
N MET A 334 28.98 22.25 -31.68
CA MET A 334 27.96 23.27 -31.53
C MET A 334 28.59 24.60 -31.92
N GLU A 335 28.12 25.22 -33.00
CA GLU A 335 28.42 26.64 -33.20
C GLU A 335 28.00 27.36 -31.92
N LEU A 336 28.91 28.19 -31.41
CA LEU A 336 28.60 29.07 -30.28
C LEU A 336 27.27 29.73 -30.57
N ALA A 337 26.29 29.50 -29.69
CA ALA A 337 25.02 30.20 -29.77
C ALA A 337 25.33 31.69 -29.88
N GLU A 338 24.82 32.35 -30.93
CA GLU A 338 24.94 33.79 -31.02
C GLU A 338 24.35 34.39 -29.74
N GLU A 339 25.07 35.35 -29.16
CA GLU A 339 24.59 36.01 -27.96
C GLU A 339 23.21 36.63 -28.26
N SER A 340 22.24 36.37 -27.39
CA SER A 340 20.90 36.94 -27.53
C SER A 340 20.99 38.45 -27.71
N LEU A 341 20.37 38.97 -28.77
CA LEU A 341 20.30 40.41 -28.94
C LEU A 341 19.24 40.96 -27.97
N PRO A 342 19.41 42.17 -27.43
CA PRO A 342 18.42 42.80 -26.55
C PRO A 342 17.01 42.91 -27.18
N GLU A 343 16.94 42.83 -28.50
CA GLU A 343 15.73 42.88 -29.32
C GLU A 343 14.93 41.56 -29.31
N ASP A 344 15.56 40.45 -28.91
CA ASP A 344 14.95 39.11 -28.81
C ASP A 344 14.14 38.92 -27.52
N ILE A 345 14.23 39.88 -26.59
CA ILE A 345 13.49 39.90 -25.32
C ILE A 345 12.12 40.57 -25.56
N PRO A 346 10.98 39.88 -25.34
CA PRO A 346 9.66 40.50 -25.39
C PRO A 346 9.59 41.75 -24.51
N ASP A 347 9.00 42.83 -25.01
CA ASP A 347 8.88 44.09 -24.26
C ASP A 347 7.87 43.96 -23.11
N ASP A 348 8.37 43.50 -21.96
CA ASP A 348 7.65 43.37 -20.69
C ASP A 348 7.48 44.71 -19.95
N SER A 349 7.78 45.86 -20.60
CA SER A 349 7.58 47.20 -20.01
C SER A 349 6.16 47.47 -19.50
N HIS A 350 5.17 46.75 -20.04
CA HIS A 350 3.78 46.79 -19.62
C HIS A 350 3.51 46.05 -18.28
N LEU A 351 4.41 45.15 -17.86
CA LEU A 351 4.37 44.45 -16.56
C LEU A 351 5.09 45.25 -15.47
N HIS A 352 6.15 45.97 -15.81
CA HIS A 352 6.98 46.76 -14.88
C HIS A 352 6.25 47.93 -14.21
N GLY A 353 5.11 48.39 -14.73
CA GLY A 353 4.34 49.47 -14.09
C GLY A 353 3.48 49.04 -12.89
N ARG A 354 3.43 47.74 -12.56
CA ARG A 354 2.54 47.21 -11.50
C ARG A 354 3.24 46.37 -10.44
N ILE A 355 4.45 45.87 -10.71
CA ILE A 355 5.18 44.97 -9.81
C ILE A 355 6.66 45.39 -9.88
N GLU A 356 7.08 46.22 -8.93
CA GLU A 356 8.46 46.72 -8.86
C GLU A 356 9.32 45.91 -7.88
N SER A 357 8.67 45.18 -6.96
CA SER A 357 9.27 44.35 -5.94
C SER A 357 8.40 43.14 -5.61
N GLU A 358 8.99 42.16 -4.92
CA GLU A 358 8.28 40.97 -4.44
C GLU A 358 7.10 41.33 -3.51
N GLU A 359 7.16 42.49 -2.86
CA GLU A 359 6.11 43.04 -1.99
C GLU A 359 4.88 43.55 -2.77
N ASP A 360 5.03 43.81 -4.07
CA ASP A 360 3.96 44.25 -4.96
C ASP A 360 3.17 43.08 -5.59
N LEU A 361 3.58 41.85 -5.28
CA LEU A 361 2.85 40.65 -5.70
C LEU A 361 1.50 40.57 -4.97
N PRO A 362 0.43 40.08 -5.63
CA PRO A 362 -0.86 39.88 -4.98
C PRO A 362 -0.73 39.03 -3.72
N GLU A 363 -1.42 39.41 -2.64
CA GLU A 363 -1.35 38.76 -1.32
C GLU A 363 -1.55 37.22 -1.41
N ALA A 364 -2.42 36.76 -2.31
CA ALA A 364 -2.65 35.34 -2.56
C ALA A 364 -1.40 34.57 -3.03
N VAL A 365 -0.52 35.20 -3.82
CA VAL A 365 0.74 34.62 -4.31
C VAL A 365 1.78 34.58 -3.19
N LEU A 366 1.80 35.61 -2.34
CA LEU A 366 2.69 35.70 -1.18
C LEU A 366 2.30 34.69 -0.08
N GLU A 367 1.01 34.44 0.14
CA GLU A 367 0.52 33.41 1.05
C GLU A 367 0.85 31.99 0.56
N GLU A 368 0.70 31.73 -0.75
CA GLU A 368 1.01 30.44 -1.36
C GLU A 368 2.52 30.13 -1.29
N SER A 369 3.38 31.11 -1.56
CA SER A 369 4.84 30.99 -1.45
C SER A 369 5.28 30.66 -0.02
N ARG A 370 4.74 31.37 0.98
CA ARG A 370 5.01 31.12 2.42
C ARG A 370 4.53 29.74 2.88
N SER A 371 3.45 29.23 2.29
CA SER A 371 2.98 27.85 2.56
C SER A 371 3.87 26.79 1.92
N GLY A 372 4.40 27.06 0.71
CA GLY A 372 5.27 26.16 -0.03
C GLY A 372 6.66 26.02 0.56
N GLU A 373 7.23 27.10 1.12
CA GLU A 373 8.55 27.06 1.78
C GLU A 373 8.51 26.28 3.10
N LYS A 374 7.45 26.45 3.91
CA LYS A 374 7.24 25.64 5.13
C LYS A 374 7.13 24.15 4.83
N VAL A 375 6.51 23.80 3.70
CA VAL A 375 6.34 22.40 3.26
C VAL A 375 7.64 21.86 2.66
N ARG A 376 8.44 22.67 1.94
CA ARG A 376 9.74 22.27 1.39
C ARG A 376 10.79 21.99 2.47
N ASP A 377 10.87 22.82 3.51
CA ASP A 377 11.80 22.61 4.63
C ASP A 377 11.43 21.38 5.49
N GLU A 378 10.18 20.92 5.43
CA GLU A 378 9.71 19.69 6.09
C GLU A 378 9.86 18.42 5.21
N LEU A 379 10.13 18.57 3.90
CA LEU A 379 10.21 17.49 2.92
C LEU A 379 11.64 17.06 2.52
N GLU A 380 12.68 17.78 2.95
CA GLU A 380 14.07 17.31 2.78
C GLU A 380 14.44 16.22 3.83
N ASP A 381 14.01 14.99 3.58
CA ASP A 381 14.51 13.76 4.20
C ASP A 381 14.44 12.66 3.11
N GLY A 382 15.52 12.08 2.60
CA GLY A 382 16.92 12.19 2.95
C GLY A 382 17.82 11.46 1.95
N GLU A 383 19.11 11.75 2.06
CA GLU A 383 20.19 11.10 1.32
C GLU A 383 20.22 9.59 1.64
N MET A 384 20.18 8.72 0.63
CA MET A 384 20.23 7.26 0.84
C MET A 384 21.68 6.83 1.09
N SER A 385 21.91 6.05 2.16
CA SER A 385 23.23 5.51 2.46
C SER A 385 23.18 4.04 2.86
N LEU A 386 24.24 3.29 2.58
CA LEU A 386 24.31 1.85 2.92
C LEU A 386 23.99 1.57 4.41
N GLY A 387 24.39 2.47 5.31
CA GLY A 387 24.17 2.31 6.75
C GLY A 387 22.74 2.63 7.24
N SER A 388 21.92 3.29 6.43
CA SER A 388 20.58 3.77 6.85
C SER A 388 19.46 3.51 5.84
N VAL A 389 19.79 2.94 4.68
CA VAL A 389 18.86 2.71 3.57
C VAL A 389 17.85 1.61 3.92
N THR A 390 16.60 1.87 3.61
CA THR A 390 15.48 0.94 3.78
C THR A 390 15.20 0.16 2.50
N LEU A 391 14.46 -0.94 2.61
CA LEU A 391 14.01 -1.70 1.44
C LEU A 391 13.22 -0.81 0.47
N THR A 392 12.34 0.05 0.98
CA THR A 392 11.52 0.96 0.18
C THR A 392 12.37 1.99 -0.56
N GLU A 393 13.40 2.53 0.09
CA GLU A 393 14.37 3.46 -0.52
C GLU A 393 15.19 2.76 -1.61
N LEU A 394 15.66 1.52 -1.39
CA LEU A 394 16.34 0.78 -2.47
C LEU A 394 15.43 0.51 -3.67
N MET A 395 14.14 0.25 -3.44
CA MET A 395 13.17 0.01 -4.51
C MET A 395 12.89 1.26 -5.37
N THR A 396 13.34 2.45 -4.98
CA THR A 396 13.26 3.65 -5.83
C THR A 396 14.43 3.75 -6.82
N LEU A 397 15.51 3.00 -6.61
CA LEU A 397 16.67 2.99 -7.50
C LEU A 397 16.28 2.48 -8.89
N HIS A 398 16.81 3.15 -9.91
CA HIS A 398 16.49 2.82 -11.29
C HIS A 398 16.86 1.37 -11.63
N GLY A 399 15.88 0.62 -12.13
CA GLY A 399 16.06 -0.79 -12.52
C GLY A 399 16.12 -1.78 -11.36
N MET A 400 15.85 -1.36 -10.12
CA MET A 400 15.84 -2.25 -8.96
C MET A 400 14.65 -3.23 -8.99
N GLU A 401 14.94 -4.53 -8.91
CA GLU A 401 13.94 -5.60 -8.78
C GLU A 401 13.74 -6.01 -7.31
N GLU A 402 12.54 -6.48 -6.94
CA GLU A 402 12.19 -6.82 -5.54
C GLU A 402 13.11 -7.90 -4.95
N GLU A 403 13.48 -8.90 -5.76
CA GLU A 403 14.36 -9.99 -5.32
C GLU A 403 15.77 -9.46 -5.01
N ILE A 404 16.34 -8.63 -5.89
CA ILE A 404 17.66 -8.02 -5.72
C ILE A 404 17.67 -7.05 -4.53
N ALA A 405 16.63 -6.22 -4.36
CA ALA A 405 16.53 -5.29 -3.23
C ALA A 405 16.49 -6.02 -1.88
N VAL A 406 15.77 -7.13 -1.79
CA VAL A 406 15.74 -7.98 -0.59
C VAL A 406 17.10 -8.60 -0.32
N GLU A 407 17.80 -9.05 -1.37
CA GLU A 407 19.16 -9.58 -1.24
C GLU A 407 20.17 -8.52 -0.82
N VAL A 408 20.13 -7.32 -1.40
CA VAL A 408 20.97 -6.18 -1.01
C VAL A 408 20.75 -5.81 0.45
N ILE A 409 19.50 -5.70 0.92
CA ILE A 409 19.22 -5.44 2.36
C ILE A 409 19.73 -6.56 3.25
N ARG A 410 19.55 -7.82 2.83
CA ARG A 410 20.04 -8.97 3.60
C ARG A 410 21.57 -8.95 3.67
N TYR A 411 22.22 -8.64 2.56
CA TYR A 411 23.67 -8.55 2.42
C TYR A 411 24.23 -7.44 3.33
N ILE A 412 23.69 -6.22 3.25
CA ILE A 412 24.00 -5.08 4.12
C ILE A 412 23.82 -5.41 5.60
N LYS A 413 22.76 -6.13 5.99
CA LYS A 413 22.53 -6.49 7.40
C LYS A 413 23.43 -7.62 7.89
N SER A 414 23.91 -8.47 6.99
CA SER A 414 24.71 -9.66 7.34
C SER A 414 26.21 -9.39 7.43
N ARG A 415 26.69 -8.30 6.83
CA ARG A 415 28.11 -7.92 6.76
C ARG A 415 28.27 -6.44 7.06
N ASP A 416 29.41 -6.06 7.64
CA ASP A 416 29.79 -4.66 7.80
C ASP A 416 30.33 -4.13 6.45
N ILE A 417 29.40 -3.70 5.59
CA ILE A 417 29.72 -3.18 4.25
C ILE A 417 30.21 -1.74 4.36
N LYS A 418 31.36 -1.45 3.75
CA LYS A 418 32.02 -0.14 3.82
C LYS A 418 31.96 0.64 2.52
N SER A 419 31.70 -0.03 1.41
CA SER A 419 31.62 0.59 0.09
C SER A 419 30.58 -0.10 -0.79
N ILE A 420 29.91 0.69 -1.63
CA ILE A 420 28.86 0.22 -2.53
C ILE A 420 29.40 -0.81 -3.54
N GLU A 421 30.68 -0.77 -3.87
CA GLU A 421 31.37 -1.74 -4.73
C GLU A 421 31.31 -3.18 -4.21
N GLU A 422 31.15 -3.39 -2.91
CA GLU A 422 31.00 -4.73 -2.31
C GLU A 422 29.68 -5.42 -2.73
N LEU A 423 28.70 -4.68 -3.26
CA LEU A 423 27.46 -5.24 -3.79
C LEU A 423 27.68 -6.03 -5.10
N LEU A 424 28.83 -5.89 -5.76
CA LEU A 424 29.18 -6.71 -6.93
C LEU A 424 29.39 -8.20 -6.60
N GLU A 425 29.45 -8.55 -5.31
CA GLU A 425 29.46 -9.96 -4.88
C GLU A 425 28.10 -10.66 -5.04
N LEU A 426 27.01 -9.89 -5.21
CA LEU A 426 25.67 -10.44 -5.39
C LEU A 426 25.40 -10.79 -6.85
N GLU A 427 24.77 -11.96 -7.06
CA GLU A 427 24.41 -12.44 -8.39
C GLU A 427 23.33 -11.52 -8.99
N GLY A 428 23.56 -11.01 -10.22
CA GLY A 428 22.64 -10.08 -10.88
C GLY A 428 22.97 -8.59 -10.73
N ILE A 429 24.01 -8.22 -9.97
CA ILE A 429 24.53 -6.84 -9.92
C ILE A 429 25.80 -6.74 -10.75
N ASP A 430 25.76 -5.99 -11.85
CA ASP A 430 26.93 -5.68 -12.67
C ASP A 430 27.47 -4.27 -12.39
N LYS A 431 28.70 -3.97 -12.88
CA LYS A 431 29.37 -2.68 -12.69
C LYS A 431 28.62 -1.48 -13.25
N GLN A 432 27.85 -1.67 -14.32
CA GLN A 432 27.10 -0.60 -14.97
C GLN A 432 25.83 -0.29 -14.16
N THR A 433 25.14 -1.32 -13.67
CA THR A 433 24.02 -1.21 -12.75
C THR A 433 24.43 -0.53 -11.44
N LEU A 434 25.56 -0.94 -10.87
CA LEU A 434 26.08 -0.32 -9.66
C LEU A 434 26.45 1.16 -9.84
N LYS A 435 27.03 1.52 -10.99
CA LYS A 435 27.38 2.91 -11.30
C LYS A 435 26.15 3.82 -11.29
N VAL A 436 25.01 3.34 -11.80
CA VAL A 436 23.74 4.08 -11.77
C VAL A 436 23.25 4.25 -10.33
N TRP A 437 23.34 3.21 -9.51
CA TRP A 437 22.89 3.30 -8.11
C TRP A 437 23.78 4.19 -7.24
N ALA A 438 25.07 4.29 -7.54
CA ALA A 438 26.02 5.11 -6.79
C ALA A 438 25.75 6.63 -6.90
N GLU A 439 24.91 7.06 -7.85
CA GLU A 439 24.45 8.47 -7.94
C GLU A 439 23.51 8.83 -6.79
N ASP A 440 22.67 7.88 -6.36
CA ASP A 440 21.62 8.10 -5.37
C ASP A 440 21.87 7.37 -4.04
N LEU A 441 22.66 6.30 -4.04
CA LEU A 441 23.05 5.49 -2.88
C LEU A 441 24.52 5.70 -2.54
N HIS A 442 24.79 6.28 -1.37
CA HIS A 442 26.15 6.62 -0.94
C HIS A 442 26.68 5.71 0.17
N ASP A 443 28.01 5.66 0.30
CA ASP A 443 28.67 4.83 1.33
C ASP A 443 28.39 5.32 2.75
N ARG A 444 28.27 6.64 2.94
CA ARG A 444 28.17 7.29 4.26
C ARG A 444 27.16 8.42 4.26
N VAL A 445 26.58 8.68 5.43
CA VAL A 445 25.65 9.78 5.67
C VAL A 445 26.41 11.08 5.86
N ASP A 446 26.08 12.13 5.10
CA ASP A 446 26.60 13.48 5.38
C ASP A 446 25.89 14.07 6.61
N ILE A 447 26.62 14.27 7.69
CA ILE A 447 26.08 14.76 8.96
C ILE A 447 25.64 16.24 8.93
N ASN A 448 26.11 17.03 7.96
CA ASN A 448 25.67 18.41 7.79
C ASN A 448 24.35 18.50 7.04
N ARG A 449 24.09 17.56 6.12
CA ARG A 449 22.88 17.52 5.30
C ARG A 449 21.77 16.66 5.89
N ALA A 450 22.09 15.48 6.42
CA ALA A 450 21.11 14.51 6.87
C ALA A 450 20.10 15.04 7.90
N GLY A 451 18.81 14.83 7.65
CA GLY A 451 17.74 15.18 8.57
C GLY A 451 17.59 14.22 9.75
N TYR A 452 16.66 14.55 10.64
CA TYR A 452 16.43 13.82 11.89
C TYR A 452 16.15 12.33 11.65
N LYS A 453 15.32 12.00 10.66
CA LYS A 453 14.93 10.60 10.40
C LYS A 453 16.13 9.79 9.95
N THR A 454 16.90 10.31 9.00
CA THR A 454 18.12 9.67 8.47
C THR A 454 19.15 9.46 9.56
N LEU A 455 19.45 10.49 10.35
CA LEU A 455 20.38 10.38 11.48
C LEU A 455 19.92 9.38 12.54
N SER A 456 18.62 9.30 12.82
CA SER A 456 18.07 8.40 13.85
C SER A 456 18.12 6.91 13.50
N ARG A 457 18.41 6.58 12.23
CA ARG A 457 18.54 5.21 11.72
C ARG A 457 19.97 4.67 11.82
N ILE A 458 20.97 5.56 11.94
CA ILE A 458 22.36 5.15 12.11
C ILE A 458 22.50 4.41 13.45
N GLU A 459 23.11 3.24 13.42
CA GLU A 459 23.36 2.46 14.63
C GLU A 459 24.12 3.30 15.67
N ALA A 460 23.66 3.29 16.93
CA ALA A 460 24.15 4.13 18.03
C ALA A 460 23.77 5.63 18.00
N ILE A 461 23.04 6.12 16.99
CA ILE A 461 22.38 7.45 16.99
C ILE A 461 20.87 7.27 17.20
N GLY A 462 20.43 7.26 18.45
CA GLY A 462 18.99 7.20 18.76
C GLY A 462 18.27 8.54 18.52
N LYS A 463 16.93 8.51 18.47
CA LYS A 463 16.02 9.67 18.33
C LYS A 463 16.47 10.93 19.08
N LYS A 464 16.73 10.82 20.39
CA LYS A 464 17.16 11.96 21.23
C LYS A 464 18.52 12.54 20.83
N LEU A 465 19.39 11.75 20.21
CA LEU A 465 20.71 12.19 19.77
C LEU A 465 20.66 12.77 18.35
N ALA A 466 19.88 12.16 17.46
CA ALA A 466 19.59 12.70 16.13
C ALA A 466 19.01 14.12 16.22
N GLN A 467 18.03 14.34 17.11
CA GLN A 467 17.46 15.67 17.33
C GLN A 467 18.53 16.66 17.79
N LYS A 468 19.40 16.26 18.72
CA LYS A 468 20.50 17.11 19.18
C LYS A 468 21.53 17.44 18.11
N ILE A 469 21.78 16.55 17.16
CA ILE A 469 22.67 16.82 16.02
C ILE A 469 22.03 17.90 15.13
N VAL A 470 20.74 17.76 14.84
CA VAL A 470 19.97 18.73 14.05
C VAL A 470 19.87 20.09 14.77
N ASP A 471 19.60 20.10 16.07
CA ASP A 471 19.51 21.33 16.86
C ASP A 471 20.89 22.01 16.95
N PHE A 472 21.96 21.23 17.19
CA PHE A 472 23.31 21.76 17.28
C PHE A 472 23.74 22.45 15.99
N ARG A 473 23.48 21.86 14.81
CA ARG A 473 23.82 22.51 13.53
C ARG A 473 23.01 23.78 13.26
N LYS A 474 21.75 23.84 13.72
CA LYS A 474 20.92 25.05 13.62
C LYS A 474 21.45 26.19 14.50
N GLU A 475 21.93 25.86 15.69
CA GLU A 475 22.39 26.86 16.67
C GLU A 475 23.86 27.28 16.47
N ASN A 476 24.72 26.38 15.99
CA ASN A 476 26.18 26.57 15.99
C ASN A 476 26.80 26.52 14.58
N GLY A 477 26.00 26.30 13.54
CA GLY A 477 26.47 26.12 12.16
C GLY A 477 26.92 24.68 11.86
N PRO A 478 27.37 24.41 10.62
CA PRO A 478 27.81 23.08 10.19
C PRO A 478 29.05 22.60 10.96
N PHE A 479 29.20 21.28 11.07
CA PHE A 479 30.40 20.66 11.61
C PHE A 479 31.54 20.75 10.58
N GLU A 480 32.72 21.20 11.01
CA GLU A 480 33.91 21.30 10.15
C GLU A 480 34.69 19.98 10.12
N LYS A 481 34.66 19.22 11.23
CA LYS A 481 35.29 17.90 11.35
C LYS A 481 34.41 16.95 12.17
N ILE A 482 34.55 15.65 11.94
CA ILE A 482 33.77 14.61 12.64
C ILE A 482 33.97 14.72 14.17
N GLU A 483 35.15 15.12 14.63
CA GLU A 483 35.44 15.33 16.05
C GLU A 483 34.59 16.44 16.70
N ASP A 484 34.05 17.39 15.94
CA ASP A 484 33.19 18.45 16.46
C ASP A 484 31.88 17.90 17.01
N MET A 485 31.44 16.71 16.58
CA MET A 485 30.27 16.04 17.14
C MET A 485 30.42 15.72 18.63
N LEU A 486 31.65 15.67 19.17
CA LEU A 486 31.90 15.49 20.61
C LEU A 486 31.39 16.66 21.46
N LYS A 487 31.11 17.82 20.84
CA LYS A 487 30.49 18.98 21.50
C LYS A 487 29.02 18.70 21.89
N ILE A 488 28.40 17.68 21.28
CA ILE A 488 26.99 17.32 21.53
C ILE A 488 26.85 16.52 22.82
N LYS A 489 26.06 17.04 23.77
CA LYS A 489 25.80 16.38 25.06
C LYS A 489 25.09 15.02 24.87
N GLY A 490 25.85 13.94 25.06
CA GLY A 490 25.38 12.55 24.91
C GLY A 490 26.11 11.76 23.82
N LEU A 491 27.00 12.40 23.07
CA LEU A 491 27.90 11.79 22.08
C LEU A 491 29.34 11.80 22.63
N GLY A 492 29.75 10.68 23.24
CA GLY A 492 31.11 10.51 23.76
C GLY A 492 32.04 9.80 22.77
N LYS A 493 33.36 9.84 23.02
CA LYS A 493 34.40 9.22 22.17
C LYS A 493 34.10 7.76 21.78
N LYS A 494 33.56 6.96 22.71
CA LYS A 494 33.20 5.55 22.46
C LYS A 494 32.04 5.39 21.47
N ARG A 495 31.06 6.30 21.47
CA ARG A 495 29.96 6.31 20.51
C ARG A 495 30.40 6.87 19.16
N LEU A 496 31.19 7.96 19.17
CA LEU A 496 31.76 8.52 17.95
C LEU A 496 32.58 7.48 17.18
N ALA A 497 33.40 6.69 17.88
CA ALA A 497 34.18 5.61 17.28
C ALA A 497 33.33 4.52 16.61
N LYS A 498 32.10 4.29 17.06
CA LYS A 498 31.18 3.31 16.46
C LYS A 498 30.48 3.83 15.21
N ILE A 499 30.23 5.13 15.13
CA ILE A 499 29.50 5.73 14.01
C ILE A 499 30.40 6.31 12.94
N ARG A 500 31.71 6.46 13.22
CA ARG A 500 32.69 7.13 12.37
C ARG A 500 32.73 6.58 10.95
N ASP A 501 32.53 5.28 10.79
CA ASP A 501 32.58 4.61 9.48
C ASP A 501 31.28 4.77 8.68
N HIS A 502 30.19 5.20 9.31
CA HIS A 502 28.86 5.40 8.68
C HIS A 502 28.55 6.87 8.38
N ILE A 503 29.43 7.79 8.77
CA ILE A 503 29.23 9.24 8.63
C ILE A 503 30.37 9.91 7.87
N ALA A 504 30.06 10.98 7.17
CA ALA A 504 31.00 11.84 6.47
C ALA A 504 30.63 13.31 6.64
N ILE A 505 31.56 14.19 6.28
CA ILE A 505 31.33 15.60 5.99
C ILE A 505 31.78 15.76 4.54
N LYS A 506 30.88 16.20 3.66
CA LYS A 506 31.17 16.38 2.23
C LYS A 506 31.34 17.85 1.87
#